data_AF-A0A9P1M2I4-F1
#
_entry.id   AF-A0A9P1M2I4-F1
#
_cell.length_a   1.000
_cell.length_b   1.000
_cell.length_c   1.000
_cell.angle_alpha   90.00
_cell.angle_beta   90.00
_cell.angle_gamma   90.00
#
_symmetry.space_group_name_H-M   'P 1'
#
loop_
_entity.id
_entity.type
_entity.pdbx_description
1 polymer ?
#
loop_
_entity_poly.entity_id
_entity_poly.type
_entity_poly.pdbx_seq_one_letter_code
_entity_poly.pdbx_strand_id
1 'polypeptide(L)'
;MFGPVRVQPETRYTAEVVVLVTSLGAKRTEFNAGKRAKDLLEIKGVHHKIIDFNRDARQAGTGESENKAISKLSEDGKLRSGTNNDLILPQVFIDGQFVGNATDLQGLEDDGLLDNILMRKACPSCNSSRRTPDITECKRCPACWEPFQEILPGEMTIKQKLQEFHDLHDDVEYDEDEEEEPFEDDMMHSMTAMPTDMDGRSRSGYGDARAGVQYTPEERAILAAAEFQISDQVQYWSDSRHRWMCAVVDNIRLKDCKVVYDLNCKRGAQADKIKAYEDAEE
;
A
#
# COMPACT_ATOMS: atom_id res chain seq x y z
N MET A 1 27.08 -2.58 -12.61
CA MET A 1 25.84 -1.98 -12.08
C MET A 1 24.76 -3.02 -12.22
N PHE A 2 24.15 -3.47 -11.13
CA PHE A 2 22.99 -4.35 -11.23
C PHE A 2 21.83 -3.54 -11.82
N GLY A 3 21.13 -4.12 -12.80
CA GLY A 3 19.91 -3.53 -13.32
C GLY A 3 18.84 -3.38 -12.23
N PRO A 4 17.79 -2.58 -12.46
CA PRO A 4 16.67 -2.51 -11.52
C PRO A 4 16.09 -3.91 -11.34
N VAL A 5 16.07 -4.41 -10.10
CA VAL A 5 15.41 -5.68 -9.77
C VAL A 5 13.93 -5.52 -10.11
N ARG A 6 13.42 -6.40 -10.96
CA ARG A 6 12.02 -6.47 -11.36
C ARG A 6 11.35 -7.62 -10.63
N VAL A 7 10.15 -7.38 -10.12
CA VAL A 7 9.37 -8.39 -9.40
C VAL A 7 8.21 -8.80 -10.29
N GLN A 8 8.02 -10.10 -10.47
CA GLN A 8 6.92 -10.60 -11.27
C GLN A 8 5.58 -10.13 -10.69
N PRO A 9 4.67 -9.56 -11.51
CA PRO A 9 3.37 -9.12 -11.03
C PRO A 9 2.51 -10.28 -10.50
N GLU A 10 1.86 -10.08 -9.37
CA GLU A 10 0.93 -11.04 -8.78
C GLU A 10 -0.49 -10.84 -9.30
N THR A 11 -1.12 -11.93 -9.75
CA THR A 11 -2.49 -11.91 -10.30
C THR A 11 -3.59 -11.74 -9.25
N ARG A 12 -3.25 -11.84 -7.96
CA ARG A 12 -4.20 -11.61 -6.85
C ARG A 12 -4.65 -10.14 -6.77
N TYR A 13 -3.84 -9.21 -7.29
CA TYR A 13 -4.16 -7.79 -7.32
C TYR A 13 -4.93 -7.47 -8.58
N THR A 14 -6.23 -7.24 -8.43
CA THR A 14 -7.16 -7.07 -9.55
C THR A 14 -7.48 -5.61 -9.85
N ALA A 15 -7.16 -4.69 -8.95
CA ALA A 15 -7.40 -3.27 -9.15
C ALA A 15 -6.45 -2.68 -10.21
N GLU A 16 -6.94 -1.73 -11.00
CA GLU A 16 -6.07 -0.95 -11.88
C GLU A 16 -5.34 0.10 -11.05
N VAL A 17 -4.00 0.07 -11.07
CA VAL A 17 -3.17 1.09 -10.44
C VAL A 17 -2.51 1.93 -11.52
N VAL A 18 -2.70 3.25 -11.46
CA VAL A 18 -2.07 4.23 -12.34
C VAL A 18 -1.27 5.21 -11.51
N VAL A 19 0.01 5.38 -11.84
CA VAL A 19 0.91 6.31 -11.16
C VAL A 19 1.35 7.38 -12.15
N LEU A 20 0.92 8.61 -11.89
CA LEU A 20 1.42 9.79 -12.59
C LEU A 20 2.76 10.20 -11.97
N VAL A 21 3.79 10.28 -12.79
CA VAL A 21 5.14 10.67 -12.37
C VAL A 21 5.70 11.75 -13.29
N THR A 22 6.85 12.30 -12.91
CA THR A 22 7.67 13.12 -13.80
C THR A 22 9.07 12.51 -13.87
N SER A 23 9.60 12.37 -15.08
CA SER A 23 11.03 12.10 -15.31
C SER A 23 11.90 13.34 -15.22
N LEU A 24 11.31 14.54 -15.09
CA LEU A 24 12.05 15.79 -15.08
C LEU A 24 12.87 15.95 -13.79
N GLY A 25 14.17 15.66 -13.88
CA GLY A 25 15.10 15.70 -12.74
C GLY A 25 15.26 17.08 -12.07
N ALA A 26 14.83 18.17 -12.72
CA ALA A 26 14.81 19.51 -12.12
C ALA A 26 13.89 19.58 -10.88
N LYS A 27 12.82 18.77 -10.84
CA LYS A 27 11.93 18.63 -9.69
C LYS A 27 12.30 17.39 -8.87
N ARG A 28 13.50 17.38 -8.26
CA ARG A 28 14.08 16.23 -7.54
C ARG A 28 13.15 15.63 -6.47
N THR A 29 12.40 16.46 -5.76
CA THR A 29 11.46 16.01 -4.72
C THR A 29 10.34 15.16 -5.30
N GLU A 30 9.68 15.65 -6.35
CA GLU A 30 8.62 14.94 -7.09
C GLU A 30 9.16 13.68 -7.76
N PHE A 31 10.34 13.77 -8.41
CA PHE A 31 11.01 12.63 -9.04
C PHE A 31 11.30 11.51 -8.02
N ASN A 32 11.90 11.84 -6.87
CA ASN A 32 12.21 10.87 -5.83
C ASN A 32 10.95 10.30 -5.18
N ALA A 33 9.90 11.11 -5.00
CA ALA A 33 8.62 10.63 -4.51
C ALA A 33 7.96 9.65 -5.51
N GLY A 34 7.99 9.98 -6.80
CA GLY A 34 7.54 9.07 -7.86
C GLY A 34 8.32 7.76 -7.87
N LYS A 35 9.65 7.82 -7.68
CA LYS A 35 10.46 6.61 -7.52
C LYS A 35 10.01 5.76 -6.34
N ARG A 36 9.79 6.35 -5.16
CA ARG A 36 9.32 5.61 -3.97
C ARG A 36 7.97 4.92 -4.20
N ALA A 37 7.01 5.61 -4.82
CA ALA A 37 5.71 5.02 -5.13
C ALA A 37 5.84 3.80 -6.07
N LYS A 38 6.70 3.91 -7.09
CA LYS A 38 6.99 2.82 -8.02
C LYS A 38 7.67 1.64 -7.32
N ASP A 39 8.72 1.92 -6.56
CA ASP A 39 9.49 0.89 -5.86
C ASP A 39 8.59 0.12 -4.88
N LEU A 40 7.69 0.80 -4.15
CA LEU A 40 6.73 0.16 -3.25
C LEU A 40 5.79 -0.81 -4.00
N LEU A 41 5.20 -0.37 -5.11
CA LEU A 41 4.29 -1.19 -5.91
C LEU A 41 5.02 -2.36 -6.58
N GLU A 42 6.24 -2.13 -7.07
CA GLU A 42 7.09 -3.15 -7.66
C GLU A 42 7.46 -4.22 -6.62
N ILE A 43 7.97 -3.84 -5.44
CA ILE A 43 8.33 -4.78 -4.36
C ILE A 43 7.13 -5.62 -3.94
N LYS A 44 5.94 -5.02 -3.93
CA LYS A 44 4.69 -5.71 -3.59
C LYS A 44 4.17 -6.62 -4.72
N GLY A 45 4.79 -6.62 -5.90
CA GLY A 45 4.34 -7.39 -7.06
C GLY A 45 3.04 -6.85 -7.65
N VAL A 46 2.72 -5.58 -7.46
CA VAL A 46 1.48 -4.98 -7.96
C VAL A 46 1.69 -4.52 -9.39
N HIS A 47 0.88 -5.03 -10.33
CA HIS A 47 0.84 -4.49 -11.67
C HIS A 47 0.35 -3.04 -11.66
N HIS A 48 1.16 -2.13 -12.21
CA HIS A 48 0.86 -0.70 -12.19
C HIS A 48 1.30 -0.05 -13.50
N LYS A 49 0.52 0.94 -13.94
CA LYS A 49 0.73 1.71 -15.18
C LYS A 49 1.42 3.01 -14.84
N ILE A 50 2.55 3.28 -15.48
CA ILE A 50 3.30 4.52 -15.29
C ILE A 50 2.96 5.49 -16.40
N ILE A 51 2.47 6.67 -16.03
CA ILE A 51 2.21 7.76 -16.96
C ILE A 51 3.17 8.88 -16.63
N ASP A 52 4.12 9.14 -17.53
CA ASP A 52 5.06 10.24 -17.38
C ASP A 52 4.43 11.53 -17.91
N PHE A 53 4.30 12.52 -17.03
CA PHE A 53 3.71 13.81 -17.37
C PHE A 53 4.69 14.76 -18.08
N ASN A 54 5.97 14.38 -18.20
CA ASN A 54 6.96 15.16 -18.91
C ASN A 54 6.60 15.27 -20.41
N ARG A 55 6.41 16.50 -20.90
CA ARG A 55 5.97 16.79 -22.29
C ARG A 55 6.95 16.26 -23.35
N ASP A 56 8.25 16.33 -23.06
CA ASP A 56 9.29 15.86 -23.97
C ASP A 56 9.28 14.33 -24.08
N ALA A 57 8.92 13.61 -23.00
CA ALA A 57 8.74 12.16 -23.03
C ALA A 57 7.53 11.76 -23.90
N ARG A 58 6.47 12.58 -23.93
CA ARG A 58 5.24 12.27 -24.69
C ARG A 58 5.35 12.47 -26.19
N GLN A 59 6.26 13.33 -26.67
CA GLN A 59 6.44 13.58 -28.12
C GLN A 59 7.29 12.51 -28.82
N ALA A 60 7.96 11.63 -28.07
CA ALA A 60 8.87 10.61 -28.60
C ALA A 60 8.19 9.29 -29.04
N GLY A 61 6.86 9.25 -29.18
CA GLY A 61 6.15 8.14 -29.84
C GLY A 61 5.59 7.04 -28.93
N THR A 62 5.82 7.06 -27.62
CA THR A 62 5.15 6.15 -26.67
C THR A 62 3.78 6.65 -26.21
N GLY A 63 3.46 7.92 -26.45
CA GLY A 63 2.49 8.68 -25.67
C GLY A 63 1.00 8.49 -25.94
N GLU A 64 0.54 7.53 -26.76
CA GLU A 64 -0.91 7.43 -27.06
C GLU A 64 -1.73 7.05 -25.82
N SER A 65 -1.28 6.03 -25.08
CA SER A 65 -1.90 5.61 -23.82
C SER A 65 -1.76 6.67 -22.74
N GLU A 66 -0.60 7.34 -22.65
CA GLU A 66 -0.34 8.43 -21.73
C GLU A 66 -1.24 9.63 -22.02
N ASN A 67 -1.36 10.03 -23.29
CA ASN A 67 -2.23 11.14 -23.69
C ASN A 67 -3.70 10.80 -23.40
N LYS A 68 -4.15 9.57 -23.66
CA LYS A 68 -5.50 9.11 -23.33
C LYS A 68 -5.77 9.18 -21.83
N ALA A 69 -4.82 8.74 -21.00
CA ALA A 69 -4.94 8.82 -19.55
C ALA A 69 -5.01 10.28 -19.07
N ILE A 70 -4.13 11.14 -19.60
CA ILE A 70 -4.06 12.55 -19.24
C ILE A 70 -5.33 13.30 -19.64
N SER A 71 -5.82 13.12 -20.88
CA SER A 71 -7.06 13.75 -21.35
C SER A 71 -8.24 13.34 -20.48
N LYS A 72 -8.39 12.03 -20.21
CA LYS A 72 -9.48 11.53 -19.37
C LYS A 72 -9.42 12.08 -17.94
N LEU A 73 -8.26 12.05 -17.30
CA LEU A 73 -8.10 12.58 -15.93
C LEU A 73 -8.31 14.09 -15.85
N SER A 74 -7.97 14.82 -16.92
CA SER A 74 -8.22 16.25 -17.04
C SER A 74 -9.69 16.57 -17.26
N GLU A 75 -10.40 15.82 -18.12
CA GLU A 75 -11.83 15.95 -18.38
C GLU A 75 -12.66 15.62 -17.13
N ASP A 76 -12.27 14.58 -16.39
CA ASP A 76 -12.91 14.18 -15.14
C ASP A 76 -12.61 15.14 -13.98
N GLY A 77 -11.72 16.13 -14.16
CA GLY A 77 -11.32 17.06 -13.10
C GLY A 77 -10.59 16.41 -11.92
N LYS A 78 -10.00 15.22 -12.13
CA LYS A 78 -9.40 14.39 -11.08
C LYS A 78 -7.95 14.73 -10.77
N LEU A 79 -7.29 15.48 -11.65
CA LEU A 79 -5.91 15.92 -11.47
C LEU A 79 -5.81 16.96 -10.36
N ARG A 80 -4.86 16.76 -9.43
CA ARG A 80 -4.58 17.72 -8.35
C ARG A 80 -3.46 18.69 -8.75
N SER A 81 -3.76 19.98 -8.67
CA SER A 81 -2.80 21.07 -8.89
C SER A 81 -2.50 21.80 -7.59
N GLY A 82 -1.28 22.31 -7.47
CA GLY A 82 -0.82 23.12 -6.34
C GLY A 82 -1.15 24.60 -6.51
N THR A 83 -0.57 25.43 -5.66
CA THR A 83 -0.85 26.87 -5.55
C THR A 83 -0.57 27.67 -6.83
N ASN A 84 0.35 27.21 -7.67
CA ASN A 84 0.73 27.87 -8.91
C ASN A 84 0.06 27.25 -10.16
N ASN A 85 -1.00 26.45 -9.97
CA ASN A 85 -1.62 25.66 -11.02
C ASN A 85 -0.69 24.58 -11.63
N ASP A 86 0.47 24.34 -11.02
CA ASP A 86 1.38 23.25 -11.34
C ASP A 86 0.81 21.94 -10.79
N LEU A 87 0.82 20.89 -11.60
CA LEU A 87 0.43 19.55 -11.15
C LEU A 87 1.35 19.06 -10.04
N ILE A 88 0.75 18.54 -8.97
CA ILE A 88 1.47 17.94 -7.85
C ILE A 88 1.78 16.49 -8.23
N LEU A 89 3.05 16.08 -8.24
CA LEU A 89 3.44 14.70 -8.57
C LEU A 89 4.28 14.08 -7.44
N PRO A 90 4.22 12.75 -7.25
CA PRO A 90 3.38 11.79 -7.97
C PRO A 90 1.91 11.82 -7.53
N GLN A 91 1.01 11.39 -8.43
CA GLN A 91 -0.40 11.12 -8.11
C GLN A 91 -0.69 9.64 -8.37
N VAL A 92 -1.26 8.97 -7.39
CA VAL A 92 -1.61 7.56 -7.46
C VAL A 92 -3.12 7.43 -7.55
N PHE A 93 -3.57 6.69 -8.54
CA PHE A 93 -4.97 6.36 -8.75
C PHE A 93 -5.16 4.84 -8.67
N ILE A 94 -6.25 4.43 -8.01
CA ILE A 94 -6.67 3.02 -7.96
C ILE A 94 -8.12 2.93 -8.45
N ASP A 95 -8.36 2.18 -9.52
CA ASP A 95 -9.65 2.10 -10.22
C ASP A 95 -10.24 3.50 -10.52
N GLY A 96 -9.38 4.42 -10.94
CA GLY A 96 -9.72 5.81 -11.26
C GLY A 96 -10.05 6.71 -10.07
N GLN A 97 -9.90 6.23 -8.83
CA GLN A 97 -10.02 7.03 -7.62
C GLN A 97 -8.66 7.60 -7.22
N PHE A 98 -8.60 8.90 -6.94
CA PHE A 98 -7.38 9.53 -6.43
C PHE A 98 -7.10 9.06 -5.01
N VAL A 99 -5.97 8.38 -4.81
CA VAL A 99 -5.57 7.84 -3.51
C VAL A 99 -4.60 8.77 -2.78
N GLY A 100 -3.74 9.48 -3.52
CA GLY A 100 -2.79 10.42 -2.93
C GLY A 100 -1.42 10.39 -3.62
N ASN A 101 -0.39 10.79 -2.87
CA ASN A 101 1.00 10.75 -3.30
C ASN A 101 1.74 9.51 -2.75
N ALA A 102 3.07 9.49 -2.86
CA ALA A 102 3.90 8.39 -2.34
C ALA A 102 3.79 8.18 -0.82
N THR A 103 3.62 9.25 -0.04
CA THR A 103 3.44 9.19 1.41
C THR A 103 2.08 8.61 1.77
N ASP A 104 1.02 9.01 1.05
CA ASP A 104 -0.32 8.47 1.26
C ASP A 104 -0.40 6.98 0.93
N LEU A 105 0.27 6.57 -0.15
CA LEU A 105 0.37 5.16 -0.55
C LEU A 105 1.12 4.34 0.49
N GLN A 106 2.27 4.84 1.00
CA GLN A 106 3.00 4.20 2.09
C GLN A 106 2.14 4.08 3.35
N GLY A 107 1.40 5.14 3.71
CA GLY A 107 0.51 5.10 4.87
C GLY A 107 -0.57 4.02 4.76
N LEU A 108 -1.13 3.80 3.56
CA LEU A 108 -2.09 2.70 3.34
C LEU A 108 -1.44 1.32 3.51
N GLU A 109 -0.19 1.15 3.11
CA GLU A 109 0.56 -0.09 3.33
C GLU A 109 0.84 -0.30 4.81
N ASP A 110 1.33 0.73 5.50
CA ASP A 110 1.66 0.70 6.93
C ASP A 110 0.41 0.40 7.78
N ASP A 111 -0.76 0.91 7.38
CA ASP A 111 -2.05 0.66 8.02
C ASP A 111 -2.66 -0.72 7.65
N GLY A 112 -2.03 -1.48 6.75
CA GLY A 112 -2.51 -2.79 6.27
C GLY A 112 -3.78 -2.72 5.41
N LEU A 113 -4.07 -1.55 4.84
CA LEU A 113 -5.27 -1.27 4.05
C LEU A 113 -5.03 -1.44 2.55
N LEU A 114 -3.79 -1.22 2.09
CA LEU A 114 -3.44 -1.22 0.68
C LEU A 114 -3.80 -2.55 -0.01
N ASP A 115 -3.49 -3.70 0.61
CA ASP A 115 -3.83 -5.02 0.04
C ASP A 115 -5.34 -5.18 -0.21
N ASN A 116 -6.17 -4.77 0.75
CA ASN A 116 -7.61 -4.88 0.61
C ASN A 116 -8.13 -3.98 -0.51
N ILE A 117 -7.53 -2.80 -0.69
CA ILE A 117 -7.90 -1.88 -1.77
C ILE A 117 -7.49 -2.48 -3.13
N LEU A 118 -6.26 -2.99 -3.24
CA LEU A 118 -5.72 -3.58 -4.47
C LEU A 118 -6.42 -4.87 -4.89
N MET A 119 -6.94 -5.64 -3.93
CA MET A 119 -7.78 -6.83 -4.18
C MET A 119 -9.27 -6.48 -4.40
N ARG A 120 -9.63 -5.19 -4.52
CA ARG A 120 -11.01 -4.68 -4.60
C ARG A 120 -11.93 -5.18 -3.48
N LYS A 121 -11.38 -5.44 -2.28
CA LYS A 121 -12.11 -5.79 -1.05
C LYS A 121 -12.49 -4.56 -0.23
N ALA A 122 -11.77 -3.45 -0.41
CA ALA A 122 -12.04 -2.17 0.22
C ALA A 122 -12.17 -1.03 -0.79
N CYS A 123 -12.93 0.01 -0.43
CA CYS A 123 -12.99 1.26 -1.19
C CYS A 123 -11.67 2.04 -1.03
N PRO A 124 -11.05 2.56 -2.11
CA PRO A 124 -9.85 3.40 -2.01
C PRO A 124 -10.06 4.69 -1.20
N SER A 125 -11.28 5.22 -1.17
CA SER A 125 -11.60 6.54 -0.60
C SER A 125 -12.02 6.45 0.88
N CYS A 126 -12.88 5.48 1.24
CA CYS A 126 -13.36 5.30 2.63
C CYS A 126 -12.88 4.03 3.33
N ASN A 127 -12.09 3.19 2.67
CA ASN A 127 -11.52 1.95 3.23
C ASN A 127 -12.55 0.92 3.73
N SER A 128 -13.84 1.07 3.43
CA SER A 128 -14.87 0.12 3.85
C SER A 128 -14.69 -1.24 3.17
N SER A 129 -14.55 -2.31 3.96
CA SER A 129 -14.28 -3.70 3.55
C SER A 129 -15.48 -4.45 2.93
N ARG A 130 -16.37 -3.76 2.22
CA ARG A 130 -17.55 -4.35 1.57
C ARG A 130 -17.54 -4.18 0.05
N ARG A 131 -16.38 -3.88 -0.52
CA ARG A 131 -16.23 -3.83 -1.97
C ARG A 131 -16.09 -5.27 -2.48
N THR A 132 -16.78 -5.56 -3.56
CA THR A 132 -16.53 -6.74 -4.39
C THR A 132 -16.09 -6.25 -5.77
N PRO A 133 -15.39 -7.08 -6.56
CA PRO A 133 -14.89 -6.69 -7.88
C PRO A 133 -15.97 -6.18 -8.85
N ASP A 134 -17.21 -6.64 -8.69
CA ASP A 134 -18.34 -6.33 -9.58
C ASP A 134 -19.04 -5.00 -9.23
N ILE A 135 -18.76 -4.45 -8.04
CA ILE A 135 -19.37 -3.20 -7.61
C ILE A 135 -18.65 -2.04 -8.31
N THR A 136 -19.43 -1.18 -8.97
CA THR A 136 -18.95 -0.04 -9.76
C THR A 136 -18.93 1.28 -9.01
N GLU A 137 -19.45 1.33 -7.78
CA GLU A 137 -19.53 2.56 -6.97
C GLU A 137 -19.59 2.25 -5.46
N CYS A 138 -19.17 3.21 -4.63
CA CYS A 138 -19.20 3.04 -3.18
C CYS A 138 -20.60 3.29 -2.58
N LYS A 139 -21.35 2.23 -2.26
CA LYS A 139 -22.73 2.33 -1.74
C LYS A 139 -22.90 2.80 -0.28
N ARG A 140 -21.82 3.08 0.45
CA ARG A 140 -21.86 3.30 1.91
C ARG A 140 -21.62 4.74 2.35
N CYS A 141 -21.02 5.55 1.50
CA CYS A 141 -20.42 6.81 1.89
C CYS A 141 -20.96 7.91 0.96
N PRO A 142 -21.77 8.86 1.48
CA PRO A 142 -22.25 10.02 0.71
C PRO A 142 -21.09 10.82 0.09
N ALA A 143 -19.93 10.83 0.75
CA ALA A 143 -18.73 11.53 0.31
C ALA A 143 -17.92 10.79 -0.77
N CYS A 144 -18.29 9.56 -1.14
CA CYS A 144 -17.49 8.68 -2.01
C CYS A 144 -18.19 8.35 -3.32
N TRP A 145 -19.26 9.06 -3.69
CA TRP A 145 -20.13 8.81 -4.86
C TRP A 145 -19.41 8.76 -6.21
N GLU A 146 -18.08 8.86 -6.23
CA GLU A 146 -17.33 8.62 -7.43
C GLU A 146 -17.36 7.15 -7.85
N PRO A 147 -17.59 6.87 -9.14
CA PRO A 147 -17.56 5.51 -9.66
C PRO A 147 -16.13 4.95 -9.64
N PHE A 148 -16.05 3.64 -9.41
CA PHE A 148 -14.86 2.85 -9.67
C PHE A 148 -14.78 2.61 -11.17
N GLN A 149 -13.97 3.42 -11.84
CA GLN A 149 -13.81 3.39 -13.27
C GLN A 149 -12.34 3.42 -13.62
N GLU A 150 -11.85 2.33 -14.21
CA GLU A 150 -10.48 2.25 -14.72
C GLU A 150 -10.20 3.41 -15.68
N ILE A 151 -9.03 4.00 -15.58
CA ILE A 151 -8.55 5.11 -16.41
C ILE A 151 -8.21 4.56 -17.80
N LEU A 152 -7.48 3.45 -17.88
CA LEU A 152 -6.98 2.85 -19.11
C LEU A 152 -7.44 1.38 -19.25
N PRO A 153 -8.76 1.10 -19.29
CA PRO A 153 -9.24 -0.27 -19.38
C PRO A 153 -8.72 -0.96 -20.65
N GLY A 154 -8.19 -2.17 -20.49
CA GLY A 154 -7.65 -2.98 -21.59
C GLY A 154 -6.28 -2.58 -22.13
N GLU A 155 -5.70 -1.46 -21.69
CA GLU A 155 -4.35 -1.02 -22.07
C GLU A 155 -3.35 -1.39 -20.97
N MET A 156 -2.09 -1.67 -21.35
CA MET A 156 -0.99 -1.96 -20.41
C MET A 156 -1.43 -3.01 -19.37
N THR A 157 -1.95 -4.14 -19.82
CA THR A 157 -2.59 -5.13 -18.95
C THR A 157 -1.57 -5.97 -18.20
N ILE A 158 -1.96 -6.54 -17.06
CA ILE A 158 -1.12 -7.51 -16.33
C ILE A 158 -0.76 -8.72 -17.21
N LYS A 159 -1.66 -9.13 -18.12
CA LYS A 159 -1.40 -10.23 -19.06
C LYS A 159 -0.24 -9.92 -20.01
N GLN A 160 -0.24 -8.72 -20.60
CA GLN A 160 0.87 -8.26 -21.44
C GLN A 160 2.18 -8.24 -20.65
N LYS A 161 2.17 -7.69 -19.43
CA LYS A 161 3.37 -7.61 -18.59
C LYS A 161 3.89 -8.99 -18.14
N LEU A 162 3.00 -9.94 -17.86
CA LEU A 162 3.38 -11.32 -17.54
C LEU A 162 4.00 -12.04 -18.74
N GLN A 163 3.51 -11.79 -19.95
CA GLN A 163 4.11 -12.31 -21.18
C GLN A 163 5.52 -11.75 -21.38
N GLU A 164 5.69 -10.42 -21.23
CA GLU A 164 7.02 -9.77 -21.30
C GLU A 164 8.01 -10.39 -20.31
N PHE A 165 7.57 -10.73 -19.09
CA PHE A 165 8.42 -11.42 -18.12
C PHE A 165 8.81 -12.82 -18.59
N HIS A 166 7.89 -13.60 -19.17
CA HIS A 166 8.18 -14.95 -19.67
C HIS A 166 9.20 -14.91 -20.81
N ASP A 167 8.98 -14.03 -21.79
CA ASP A 167 9.84 -13.91 -22.98
C ASP A 167 11.30 -13.57 -22.58
N LEU A 168 11.50 -12.79 -21.52
CA LEU A 168 12.83 -12.44 -21.00
C LEU A 168 13.57 -13.60 -20.30
N HIS A 169 12.87 -14.65 -19.87
CA HIS A 169 13.48 -15.80 -19.20
C HIS A 169 13.80 -16.94 -20.17
N ASP A 170 13.16 -16.99 -21.34
CA ASP A 170 13.42 -17.99 -22.38
C ASP A 170 14.72 -17.73 -23.18
N ASP A 171 15.30 -16.52 -23.10
CA ASP A 171 16.57 -16.16 -23.75
C ASP A 171 17.82 -16.67 -23.01
N VAL A 172 17.67 -17.36 -21.87
CA VAL A 172 18.78 -18.01 -21.18
C VAL A 172 18.87 -19.46 -21.67
N GLU A 173 19.41 -19.63 -22.87
CA GLU A 173 19.90 -20.93 -23.35
C GLU A 173 20.98 -21.38 -22.36
N TYR A 174 20.66 -22.34 -21.49
CA TYR A 174 21.69 -23.06 -20.76
C TYR A 174 22.42 -23.89 -21.81
N ASP A 175 23.62 -23.46 -22.20
CA ASP A 175 24.55 -24.34 -22.90
C ASP A 175 24.74 -25.57 -22.01
N GLU A 176 24.09 -26.69 -22.37
CA GLU A 176 24.18 -27.97 -21.66
C GLU A 176 25.56 -28.66 -21.82
N ASP A 177 26.56 -27.93 -22.36
CA ASP A 177 27.87 -28.46 -22.77
C ASP A 177 29.05 -27.97 -21.89
N GLU A 178 28.83 -27.52 -20.65
CA GLU A 178 29.94 -27.45 -19.67
C GLU A 178 30.16 -28.84 -19.06
N GLU A 179 31.04 -29.61 -19.70
CA GLU A 179 31.63 -30.83 -19.14
C GLU A 179 32.15 -30.53 -17.73
N GLU A 180 31.55 -31.16 -16.70
CA GLU A 180 32.03 -31.11 -15.33
C GLU A 180 33.46 -31.67 -15.26
N GLU A 181 34.46 -30.79 -15.24
CA GLU A 181 35.85 -31.17 -14.95
C GLU A 181 35.90 -31.81 -13.54
N PRO A 182 36.32 -33.07 -13.41
CA PRO A 182 36.34 -33.76 -12.14
C PRO A 182 37.39 -33.12 -11.23
N PHE A 183 36.93 -32.46 -10.17
CA PHE A 183 37.79 -31.93 -9.11
C PHE A 183 38.56 -33.09 -8.45
N GLU A 184 39.86 -33.19 -8.73
CA GLU A 184 40.72 -34.20 -8.13
C GLU A 184 40.86 -33.99 -6.61
N ASP A 185 40.48 -35.03 -5.87
CA ASP A 185 40.77 -35.27 -4.46
C ASP A 185 42.29 -35.28 -4.22
N ASP A 186 42.85 -34.25 -3.55
CA ASP A 186 43.94 -34.45 -2.57
C ASP A 186 44.28 -33.19 -1.77
N MET A 187 43.91 -33.15 -0.47
CA MET A 187 44.88 -32.85 0.61
C MET A 187 44.24 -32.92 2.01
N MET A 188 44.55 -34.03 2.67
CA MET A 188 44.95 -34.17 4.08
C MET A 188 44.19 -33.43 5.20
N HIS A 189 43.41 -34.24 5.94
CA HIS A 189 43.66 -34.58 7.34
C HIS A 189 44.27 -33.49 8.26
N SER A 190 43.42 -32.84 9.04
CA SER A 190 43.76 -32.48 10.43
C SER A 190 42.50 -32.56 11.30
N MET A 191 42.27 -33.74 11.85
CA MET A 191 41.32 -33.94 12.94
C MET A 191 41.88 -33.25 14.20
N THR A 192 41.25 -32.15 14.61
CA THR A 192 41.37 -31.64 15.97
C THR A 192 39.96 -31.53 16.54
N ALA A 193 39.72 -32.33 17.57
CA ALA A 193 38.45 -32.49 18.26
C ALA A 193 37.97 -31.16 18.87
N MET A 194 36.72 -30.78 18.56
CA MET A 194 36.01 -29.74 19.32
C MET A 194 35.13 -30.40 20.39
N PRO A 195 35.21 -29.95 21.66
CA PRO A 195 34.32 -30.39 22.71
C PRO A 195 32.89 -29.90 22.46
N THR A 196 31.94 -30.81 22.64
CA THR A 196 30.50 -30.54 22.59
C THR A 196 30.05 -29.92 23.91
N ASP A 197 30.06 -28.60 24.00
CA ASP A 197 29.31 -27.89 25.04
C ASP A 197 27.87 -27.68 24.55
N MET A 198 27.02 -28.60 24.99
CA MET A 198 25.58 -28.39 25.06
C MET A 198 25.29 -27.32 26.10
N ASP A 199 24.89 -26.13 25.64
CA ASP A 199 24.09 -25.24 26.45
C ASP A 199 22.80 -24.86 25.73
N GLY A 200 21.71 -25.40 26.28
CA GLY A 200 20.36 -25.17 25.84
C GLY A 200 19.96 -23.71 26.05
N ARG A 201 19.51 -23.07 24.97
CA ARG A 201 18.55 -21.97 25.06
C ARG A 201 17.34 -22.30 24.22
N SER A 202 16.41 -22.99 24.87
CA SER A 202 14.99 -22.97 24.57
C SER A 202 14.53 -21.53 24.28
N ARG A 203 14.27 -21.22 23.01
CA ARG A 203 13.40 -20.12 22.64
C ARG A 203 12.01 -20.69 22.46
N SER A 204 11.24 -20.62 23.56
CA SER A 204 9.77 -20.62 23.56
C SER A 204 9.27 -19.77 22.38
N GLY A 205 8.43 -20.30 21.50
CA GLY A 205 7.05 -20.60 21.82
C GLY A 205 6.20 -19.38 21.48
N TYR A 206 5.89 -19.19 20.19
CA TYR A 206 4.81 -18.30 19.76
C TYR A 206 3.48 -18.99 20.09
N GLY A 207 3.09 -18.87 21.35
CA GLY A 207 1.78 -19.23 21.86
C GLY A 207 0.84 -18.05 21.70
N ASP A 208 0.04 -18.10 20.64
CA ASP A 208 -1.21 -17.39 20.51
C ASP A 208 -2.21 -17.98 21.53
N ALA A 209 -2.46 -17.28 22.64
CA ALA A 209 -3.59 -17.54 23.52
C ALA A 209 -3.85 -16.34 24.45
N ARG A 210 -5.00 -15.71 24.25
CA ARG A 210 -5.62 -14.68 25.09
C ARG A 210 -5.73 -15.14 26.56
N ALA A 211 -4.77 -14.76 27.38
CA ALA A 211 -4.90 -14.77 28.83
C ALA A 211 -5.51 -13.43 29.28
N GLY A 212 -6.66 -13.48 29.95
CA GLY A 212 -7.40 -12.29 30.39
C GLY A 212 -6.55 -11.38 31.27
N VAL A 213 -6.17 -10.23 30.73
CA VAL A 213 -5.56 -9.14 31.49
C VAL A 213 -6.57 -8.71 32.55
N GLN A 214 -6.28 -9.01 33.81
CA GLN A 214 -7.11 -8.57 34.94
C GLN A 214 -6.80 -7.10 35.24
N TYR A 215 -7.65 -6.20 34.74
CA TYR A 215 -7.60 -4.79 35.11
C TYR A 215 -7.92 -4.60 36.60
N THR A 216 -7.14 -3.76 37.26
CA THR A 216 -7.38 -3.29 38.63
C THR A 216 -8.73 -2.56 38.73
N PRO A 217 -9.34 -2.44 39.92
CA PRO A 217 -10.58 -1.69 40.11
C PRO A 217 -10.51 -0.24 39.61
N GLU A 218 -9.35 0.42 39.77
CA GLU A 218 -9.11 1.78 39.30
C GLU A 218 -9.11 1.87 37.77
N GLU A 219 -8.42 0.94 37.10
CA GLU A 219 -8.39 0.87 35.64
C GLU A 219 -9.77 0.57 35.04
N ARG A 220 -10.58 -0.26 35.72
CA ARG A 220 -11.97 -0.51 35.31
C ARG A 220 -12.84 0.73 35.41
N ALA A 221 -12.67 1.54 36.45
CA ALA A 221 -13.39 2.79 36.60
C ALA A 221 -13.01 3.80 35.49
N ILE A 222 -11.73 3.84 35.11
CA ILE A 222 -11.23 4.69 34.02
C ILE A 222 -11.79 4.22 32.66
N LEU A 223 -11.81 2.91 32.38
CA LEU A 223 -12.40 2.38 31.15
C LEU A 223 -13.91 2.57 31.10
N ALA A 224 -14.61 2.44 32.23
CA ALA A 224 -16.05 2.69 32.32
C ALA A 224 -16.41 4.17 32.13
N ALA A 225 -15.47 5.08 32.44
CA ALA A 225 -15.61 6.52 32.20
C ALA A 225 -15.10 6.95 30.81
N ALA A 226 -14.77 6.00 29.92
CA ALA A 226 -14.42 6.32 28.54
C ALA A 226 -15.58 7.03 27.85
N GLU A 227 -15.26 8.07 27.08
CA GLU A 227 -16.22 8.93 26.39
C GLU A 227 -16.96 8.20 25.24
N PHE A 228 -16.31 7.20 24.64
CA PHE A 228 -16.86 6.40 23.54
C PHE A 228 -16.85 4.91 23.90
N GLN A 229 -17.80 4.16 23.34
CA GLN A 229 -17.94 2.71 23.53
C GLN A 229 -17.50 1.91 22.29
N ILE A 230 -17.26 0.62 22.48
CA ILE A 230 -16.97 -0.30 21.37
C ILE A 230 -18.17 -0.32 20.43
N SER A 231 -17.90 -0.22 19.12
CA SER A 231 -18.83 -0.08 17.99
C SER A 231 -19.40 1.33 17.76
N ASP A 232 -19.01 2.34 18.54
CA ASP A 232 -19.41 3.72 18.27
C ASP A 232 -18.75 4.25 17.00
N GLN A 233 -19.52 5.03 16.22
CA GLN A 233 -18.98 5.79 15.10
C GLN A 233 -18.36 7.08 15.61
N VAL A 234 -17.11 7.30 15.25
CA VAL A 234 -16.31 8.45 15.67
C VAL A 234 -15.55 9.02 14.48
N GLN A 235 -15.05 10.25 14.63
CA GLN A 235 -14.05 10.79 13.73
C GLN A 235 -12.71 10.88 14.46
N TYR A 236 -11.64 10.47 13.79
CA TYR A 236 -10.29 10.62 14.34
C TYR A 236 -9.44 11.56 13.48
N TRP A 237 -8.54 12.30 14.13
CA TRP A 237 -7.61 13.18 13.44
C TRP A 237 -6.40 12.38 12.92
N SER A 238 -6.22 12.37 11.60
CA SER A 238 -5.06 11.75 10.97
C SER A 238 -3.95 12.78 10.79
N ASP A 239 -2.87 12.65 11.54
CA ASP A 239 -1.69 13.54 11.41
C ASP A 239 -1.05 13.42 10.01
N SER A 240 -1.10 12.24 9.38
CA SER A 240 -0.58 12.06 8.03
C SER A 240 -1.44 12.78 6.99
N ARG A 241 -2.77 12.69 7.11
CA ARG A 241 -3.72 13.26 6.12
C ARG A 241 -4.24 14.65 6.47
N HIS A 242 -3.85 15.20 7.63
CA HIS A 242 -4.27 16.51 8.14
C HIS A 242 -5.80 16.75 8.07
N ARG A 243 -6.59 15.71 8.35
CA ARG A 243 -8.05 15.76 8.32
C ARG A 243 -8.69 14.78 9.30
N TRP A 244 -9.94 15.05 9.65
CA TRP A 244 -10.82 14.10 10.35
C TRP A 244 -11.22 12.95 9.42
N MET A 245 -11.13 11.72 9.90
CA MET A 245 -11.55 10.52 9.17
C MET A 245 -12.53 9.71 9.99
N CYS A 246 -13.59 9.22 9.35
CA CYS A 246 -14.58 8.37 10.00
C CYS A 246 -13.96 7.02 10.36
N ALA A 247 -14.26 6.55 11.57
CA ALA A 247 -13.80 5.29 12.08
C ALA A 247 -14.82 4.69 13.05
N VAL A 248 -14.64 3.42 13.37
CA VAL A 248 -15.45 2.69 14.37
C VAL A 248 -14.52 2.24 15.49
N VAL A 249 -14.95 2.40 16.74
CA VAL A 249 -14.20 1.94 17.91
C VAL A 249 -14.25 0.41 17.96
N ASP A 250 -13.12 -0.25 17.76
CA ASP A 250 -12.99 -1.71 17.85
C ASP A 250 -12.70 -2.17 19.29
N ASN A 251 -11.88 -1.40 20.02
CA ASN A 251 -11.49 -1.73 21.39
C ASN A 251 -11.07 -0.50 22.19
N ILE A 252 -11.09 -0.60 23.52
CA ILE A 252 -10.66 0.47 24.43
C ILE A 252 -9.61 -0.12 25.38
N ARG A 253 -8.46 0.54 25.48
CA ARG A 253 -7.32 0.11 26.29
C ARG A 253 -6.80 1.23 27.16
N LEU A 254 -6.09 0.86 28.22
CA LEU A 254 -5.29 1.77 29.01
C LEU A 254 -3.83 1.68 28.61
N LYS A 255 -3.21 2.84 28.41
CA LYS A 255 -1.76 2.96 28.22
C LYS A 255 -1.28 4.18 29.00
N ASP A 256 -0.29 3.99 29.86
CA ASP A 256 0.28 5.08 30.67
C ASP A 256 -0.78 5.86 31.48
N CYS A 257 -1.73 5.15 32.09
CA CYS A 257 -2.87 5.71 32.82
C CYS A 257 -3.82 6.61 32.00
N LYS A 258 -3.77 6.53 30.66
CA LYS A 258 -4.70 7.23 29.75
C LYS A 258 -5.51 6.23 28.93
N VAL A 259 -6.75 6.61 28.62
CA VAL A 259 -7.63 5.85 27.71
C VAL A 259 -7.13 6.03 26.28
N VAL A 260 -7.00 4.92 25.58
CA VAL A 260 -6.59 4.86 24.18
C VAL A 260 -7.56 3.95 23.45
N TYR A 261 -7.99 4.36 22.27
CA TYR A 261 -8.97 3.64 21.46
C TYR A 261 -8.27 2.93 20.31
N ASP A 262 -8.62 1.67 20.11
CA ASP A 262 -8.34 0.98 18.86
C ASP A 262 -9.52 1.20 17.93
N LEU A 263 -9.23 1.78 16.79
CA LEU A 263 -10.18 2.03 15.72
C LEU A 263 -9.95 1.01 14.61
N ASN A 264 -10.98 0.71 13.84
CA ASN A 264 -10.94 -0.21 12.70
C ASN A 264 -9.85 0.11 11.65
N CYS A 265 -9.38 1.37 11.59
CA CYS A 265 -8.31 1.81 10.71
C CYS A 265 -7.04 2.27 11.44
N LYS A 266 -7.02 2.35 12.78
CA LYS A 266 -5.85 2.82 13.54
C LYS A 266 -5.88 2.30 14.97
N ARG A 267 -4.84 1.56 15.36
CA ARG A 267 -4.68 1.10 16.75
C ARG A 267 -4.02 2.17 17.61
N GLY A 268 -4.46 2.28 18.86
CA GLY A 268 -3.83 3.16 19.84
C GLY A 268 -4.05 4.65 19.59
N ALA A 269 -5.21 5.05 19.05
CA ALA A 269 -5.59 6.45 18.89
C ALA A 269 -5.86 7.10 20.27
N GLN A 270 -5.22 8.24 20.52
CA GLN A 270 -5.38 8.98 21.76
C GLN A 270 -6.76 9.66 21.82
N ALA A 271 -7.36 9.72 23.03
CA ALA A 271 -8.71 10.24 23.24
C ALA A 271 -8.87 11.71 22.77
N ASP A 272 -7.83 12.52 22.87
CA ASP A 272 -7.80 13.93 22.41
C ASP A 272 -7.85 14.09 20.89
N LYS A 273 -7.59 13.02 20.14
CA LYS A 273 -7.66 13.00 18.67
C LYS A 273 -8.90 12.31 18.14
N ILE A 274 -9.90 12.08 18.98
CA ILE A 274 -11.16 11.44 18.64
C ILE A 274 -12.29 12.37 19.04
N LYS A 275 -13.31 12.47 18.20
CA LYS A 275 -14.54 13.19 18.50
C LYS A 275 -15.75 12.39 18.05
N ALA A 276 -16.90 12.71 18.62
CA ALA A 276 -18.18 12.17 18.18
C ALA A 276 -18.36 12.39 16.68
N TYR A 277 -18.92 11.39 16.00
CA TYR A 277 -19.31 11.56 14.62
C TYR A 277 -20.52 12.49 14.54
N GLU A 278 -20.29 13.72 14.11
CA GLU A 278 -21.35 14.68 13.78
C GLU A 278 -21.80 14.38 12.36
N ASP A 279 -22.98 13.78 12.21
CA ASP A 279 -23.68 13.83 10.93
C ASP A 279 -23.95 15.30 10.64
N ALA A 280 -23.40 15.81 9.54
CA ALA A 280 -23.85 17.07 8.99
C ALA A 280 -25.30 16.85 8.52
N GLU A 281 -26.26 17.10 9.43
CA GLU A 281 -27.62 17.41 9.02
C GLU A 281 -27.55 18.62 8.07
N GLU A 282 -28.22 18.49 6.92
CA GLU A 282 -28.27 19.44 5.80
C GLU A 282 -28.57 20.90 6.19
#